data_AF-A0A9X9F354-F1
#
_entry.id   AF-A0A9X9F354-F1
#
_cell.length_a   1.000
_cell.length_b   1.000
_cell.length_c   1.000
_cell.angle_alpha   90.00
_cell.angle_beta   90.00
_cell.angle_gamma   90.00
#
_symmetry.space_group_name_H-M   'P 1'
#
loop_
_entity.id
_entity.type
_entity.pdbx_description
1 polymer ?
#
loop_
_entity_poly.entity_id
_entity_poly.type
_entity_poly.pdbx_seq_one_letter_code
_entity_poly.pdbx_strand_id
1 'polypeptide(L)'
;IIQKGDRYFLPGGGMEGTETKDECLHRELLEELGWAIEINQYIGNAMRYFYAEKEDTYYLNDGFFYIANMVQTQTENCEEDHVL
;
A
#
# COMPACT_ATOMS: atom_id res chain seq x y z
N ILE A 1 10.40 -1.51 0.79
CA ILE A 1 9.90 -2.35 1.91
C ILE A 1 9.97 -1.49 3.16
N ILE A 2 8.87 -1.37 3.88
CA ILE A 2 8.73 -0.57 5.10
C ILE A 2 8.83 -1.51 6.30
N GLN A 3 9.55 -1.10 7.34
CA GLN A 3 9.62 -1.82 8.60
C GLN A 3 8.71 -1.15 9.63
N LYS A 4 7.74 -1.90 10.18
CA LYS A 4 6.87 -1.45 11.29
C LYS A 4 7.03 -2.45 12.44
N GLY A 5 7.80 -2.07 13.46
CA GLY A 5 8.24 -2.97 14.52
C GLY A 5 9.09 -4.14 14.00
N ASP A 6 8.71 -5.37 14.34
CA ASP A 6 9.39 -6.61 13.91
C ASP A 6 8.86 -7.17 12.57
N ARG A 7 8.04 -6.39 11.85
CA ARG A 7 7.38 -6.83 10.61
C ARG A 7 7.80 -5.96 9.41
N TYR A 8 7.77 -6.58 8.24
CA TYR A 8 8.10 -5.95 6.97
C TYR A 8 6.89 -5.95 6.04
N PHE A 9 6.65 -4.81 5.39
CA PHE A 9 5.52 -4.60 4.51
C PHE A 9 5.97 -4.00 3.18
N LEU A 10 5.18 -4.24 2.14
CA LEU A 10 5.28 -3.48 0.90
C LEU A 10 4.60 -2.12 1.11
N PRO A 11 5.13 -1.04 0.53
CA PRO A 11 4.44 0.25 0.50
C PRO A 11 3.11 0.14 -0.24
N GLY A 12 2.10 0.85 0.22
CA GLY A 12 0.75 0.82 -0.32
C GLY A 12 -0.30 0.62 0.76
N GLY A 13 -1.57 0.64 0.35
CA GLY A 13 -2.67 0.54 1.30
C GLY A 13 -4.00 0.22 0.65
N GLY A 14 -5.07 0.58 1.36
CA GLY A 14 -6.44 0.36 0.92
C GLY A 14 -6.85 1.36 -0.15
N MET A 15 -7.76 0.95 -1.04
CA MET A 15 -8.39 1.91 -1.93
C MET A 15 -9.41 2.76 -1.17
N GLU A 16 -9.43 4.05 -1.44
CA GLU A 16 -10.35 5.02 -0.85
C GLU A 16 -11.33 5.60 -1.87
N GLY A 17 -12.61 5.70 -1.48
CA GLY A 17 -13.65 6.34 -2.30
C GLY A 17 -13.81 5.70 -3.68
N THR A 18 -13.54 6.48 -4.74
CA THR A 18 -13.66 6.05 -6.14
C THR A 18 -12.34 6.08 -6.88
N GLU A 19 -11.21 6.06 -6.16
CA GLU A 19 -9.90 6.10 -6.79
C GLU A 19 -9.62 4.84 -7.61
N THR A 20 -8.82 5.02 -8.66
CA THR A 20 -8.21 3.94 -9.42
C THR A 20 -7.05 3.33 -8.63
N LYS A 21 -6.62 2.11 -9.02
CA LYS A 21 -5.47 1.45 -8.38
C LYS A 21 -4.19 2.28 -8.53
N ASP A 22 -4.04 2.93 -9.67
CA ASP A 22 -2.92 3.82 -9.95
C ASP A 22 -2.95 5.05 -9.02
N GLU A 23 -4.10 5.72 -8.89
CA GLU A 23 -4.27 6.85 -7.97
C GLU A 23 -3.99 6.45 -6.50
N CYS A 24 -4.49 5.29 -6.08
CA CYS A 24 -4.23 4.70 -4.77
C CYS A 24 -2.72 4.55 -4.51
N LEU A 25 -1.98 3.93 -5.45
CA LEU A 25 -0.53 3.75 -5.32
C LEU A 25 0.23 5.09 -5.26
N HIS A 26 -0.16 6.07 -6.08
CA HIS A 26 0.45 7.39 -6.04
C HIS A 26 0.23 8.09 -4.71
N ARG A 27 -0.98 8.00 -4.14
CA ARG A 27 -1.32 8.57 -2.83
C ARG A 27 -0.53 7.89 -1.71
N GLU A 28 -0.63 6.57 -1.60
CA GLU A 28 0.00 5.81 -0.51
C GLU A 28 1.52 5.94 -0.51
N LEU A 29 2.19 5.85 -1.67
CA LEU A 29 3.65 5.98 -1.71
C LEU A 29 4.12 7.44 -1.47
N LEU A 30 3.26 8.42 -1.72
CA LEU A 30 3.53 9.80 -1.31
C LEU A 30 3.36 9.97 0.21
N GLU A 31 2.32 9.39 0.81
CA GLU A 31 2.03 9.46 2.24
C GLU A 31 3.06 8.70 3.08
N GLU A 32 3.35 7.43 2.73
CA GLU A 32 4.22 6.56 3.52
C GLU A 32 5.72 6.79 3.28
N LEU A 33 6.11 7.31 2.10
CA LEU A 33 7.52 7.42 1.71
C LEU A 33 7.93 8.81 1.19
N GLY A 34 6.97 9.70 0.93
CA GLY A 34 7.25 10.98 0.28
C GLY A 34 7.63 10.86 -1.19
N TRP A 35 7.30 9.74 -1.86
CA TRP A 35 7.78 9.45 -3.22
C TRP A 35 6.75 9.78 -4.29
N ALA A 36 7.19 10.50 -5.32
CA ALA A 36 6.58 10.44 -6.64
C ALA A 36 7.08 9.18 -7.36
N ILE A 37 6.16 8.40 -7.93
CA ILE A 37 6.46 7.15 -8.60
C ILE A 37 6.03 7.16 -10.06
N GLU A 38 6.56 6.22 -10.83
CA GLU A 38 6.04 5.82 -12.13
C GLU A 38 5.73 4.31 -12.05
N ILE A 39 4.51 3.92 -12.41
CA ILE A 39 4.09 2.51 -12.39
C ILE A 39 4.54 1.87 -13.70
N ASN A 40 5.46 0.91 -13.61
CA ASN A 40 6.06 0.28 -14.77
C ASN A 40 5.29 -0.97 -15.22
N GLN A 41 4.89 -1.81 -14.27
CA GLN A 41 4.34 -3.11 -14.59
C GLN A 41 3.38 -3.58 -13.49
N TYR A 42 2.21 -4.03 -13.90
CA TYR A 42 1.35 -4.87 -13.06
C TYR A 42 1.90 -6.29 -13.01
N ILE A 43 2.13 -6.81 -11.80
CA ILE A 43 2.66 -8.16 -11.56
C ILE A 43 1.50 -9.17 -11.51
N GLY A 44 0.41 -8.82 -10.85
CA GLY A 44 -0.71 -9.71 -10.57
C GLY A 44 -1.43 -9.35 -9.28
N ASN A 45 -2.44 -10.14 -8.93
CA ASN A 45 -3.17 -10.00 -7.68
C ASN A 45 -3.09 -11.27 -6.84
N ALA A 46 -3.19 -11.12 -5.53
CA ALA A 46 -3.28 -12.21 -4.58
C ALA A 46 -4.43 -11.97 -3.61
N MET A 47 -5.25 -12.99 -3.43
CA MET A 47 -6.41 -12.96 -2.54
C MET A 47 -6.12 -13.78 -1.29
N ARG A 48 -6.45 -13.22 -0.12
CA ARG A 48 -6.34 -13.89 1.18
C ARG A 48 -7.64 -13.76 1.95
N TYR A 49 -8.26 -14.90 2.21
CA TYR A 49 -9.33 -15.00 3.20
C TYR A 49 -8.72 -15.19 4.59
N PHE A 50 -9.17 -14.42 5.57
CA PHE A 50 -8.76 -14.59 6.96
C PHE A 50 -9.87 -14.17 7.92
N TYR A 51 -9.80 -14.69 9.13
CA TYR A 51 -10.68 -14.31 10.22
C TYR A 51 -10.00 -13.28 11.12
N ALA A 52 -10.61 -12.13 11.33
CA ALA A 52 -10.14 -11.13 12.26
C ALA A 52 -10.78 -11.37 13.63
N GLU A 53 -10.07 -12.07 14.51
CA GLU A 53 -10.57 -12.42 15.85
C GLU A 53 -11.02 -11.22 16.68
N LYS A 54 -10.33 -10.07 16.56
CA LYS A 54 -10.67 -8.84 17.29
C LYS A 54 -12.02 -8.25 16.89
N GLU A 55 -12.45 -8.51 15.66
CA GLU A 55 -13.64 -7.93 15.04
C GLU A 55 -14.73 -8.99 14.79
N ASP A 56 -14.46 -10.23 15.18
CA ASP A 56 -15.34 -11.39 15.00
C ASP A 56 -15.88 -11.52 13.56
N THR A 57 -15.05 -11.18 12.57
CA THR A 57 -15.47 -10.98 11.18
C THR A 57 -14.51 -11.65 10.20
N TYR A 58 -15.06 -12.21 9.12
CA TYR A 58 -14.30 -12.74 7.99
C TYR A 58 -13.98 -11.66 6.97
N TYR A 59 -12.71 -11.54 6.62
CA TYR A 59 -12.21 -10.60 5.63
C TYR A 59 -11.66 -11.32 4.40
N LEU A 60 -11.86 -10.69 3.25
CA LEU A 60 -11.13 -10.97 2.01
C LEU A 60 -10.23 -9.78 1.71
N ASN A 61 -8.92 -10.00 1.78
CA ASN A 61 -7.93 -9.06 1.28
C ASN A 61 -7.60 -9.43 -0.16
N ASP A 62 -7.97 -8.58 -1.13
CA ASP A 62 -7.64 -8.72 -2.55
C ASP A 62 -6.59 -7.66 -2.92
N GLY A 63 -5.32 -8.07 -2.87
CA GLY A 63 -4.17 -7.18 -3.10
C GLY A 63 -3.70 -7.22 -4.55
N PHE A 64 -3.40 -6.04 -5.10
CA PHE A 64 -2.87 -5.86 -6.46
C PHE A 64 -1.43 -5.37 -6.40
N PHE A 65 -0.51 -6.07 -7.05
CA PHE A 65 0.93 -5.86 -6.91
C PHE A 65 1.55 -5.32 -8.19
N TYR A 66 2.43 -4.34 -8.04
CA TYR A 66 3.03 -3.58 -9.13
C TYR A 66 4.54 -3.40 -8.91
N ILE A 67 5.27 -3.26 -10.01
CA ILE A 67 6.61 -2.70 -10.04
C ILE A 67 6.47 -1.22 -10.36
N ALA A 68 6.99 -0.37 -9.48
CA ALA A 68 7.05 1.06 -9.68
C ALA A 68 8.46 1.57 -9.41
N ASN A 69 8.88 2.59 -10.16
CA ASN A 69 10.14 3.29 -9.90
C ASN A 69 9.87 4.60 -9.19
N MET A 70 10.75 4.95 -8.24
CA MET A 70 10.76 6.27 -7.66
C MET A 70 11.35 7.25 -8.67
N VAL A 71 10.62 8.32 -8.96
CA VAL A 71 11.02 9.39 -9.88
C VAL A 71 11.62 10.55 -9.10
N GLN A 72 11.02 10.91 -7.97
CA GLN A 72 11.46 12.03 -7.14
C GLN A 72 10.96 11.89 -5.70
N THR A 73 11.74 12.37 -4.73
CA THR A 73 11.26 12.62 -3.36
C THR A 73 10.60 14.01 -3.30
N GLN A 74 9.32 14.06 -2.95
CA GLN A 74 8.56 15.32 -2.86
C GLN A 74 8.51 15.90 -1.43
N THR A 75 8.69 15.09 -0.39
CA THR A 75 8.67 15.53 1.02
C THR A 75 9.51 14.60 1.89
N GLU A 76 10.09 15.13 2.98
CA GLU A 76 10.77 14.34 4.03
C GLU A 76 9.81 13.92 5.17
N ASN A 77 8.60 14.47 5.20
CA ASN A 77 7.57 14.10 6.17
C ASN A 77 6.76 12.91 5.63
N CYS A 78 7.11 11.72 6.08
CA CYS A 78 6.43 10.47 5.78
C CYS A 78 5.54 10.09 6.98
N GLU A 79 4.34 9.57 6.76
CA GLU A 79 3.48 9.08 7.84
C GLU A 79 4.06 7.80 8.47
N GLU A 80 4.29 7.81 9.79
CA GLU A 80 4.89 6.67 10.51
C GLU A 80 3.87 5.56 10.83
N ASP A 81 2.56 5.88 10.89
CA ASP A 81 1.54 5.02 11.49
C ASP A 81 0.37 4.73 10.53
N HIS A 82 0.56 3.79 9.61
CA HIS A 82 -0.56 3.14 8.90
C HIS A 82 -0.71 1.70 9.39
N VAL A 83 -1.86 1.37 9.99
CA VAL A 83 -2.23 0.01 10.42
C VAL A 83 -2.97 -0.66 9.27
N LEU A 84 -2.28 -1.55 8.55
CA LEU A 84 -2.86 -2.43 7.52
C LEU A 84 -3.61 -3.63 8.11
#